data_AF-A0A535JRY6-F1
#
_entry.id   AF-A0A535JRY6-F1
#
_cell.length_a   1.000
_cell.length_b   1.000
_cell.length_c   1.000
_cell.angle_alpha   90.00
_cell.angle_beta   90.00
_cell.angle_gamma   90.00
#
_symmetry.space_group_name_H-M   'P 1'
#
loop_
_entity.id
_entity.type
_entity.pdbx_description
1 polymer ?
#
loop_
_entity_poly.entity_id
_entity_poly.type
_entity_poly.pdbx_seq_one_letter_code
_entity_poly.pdbx_strand_id
1 'polypeptide(L)'
;MAGPTDMSELHLALDRLRPQVCHCGLKGECLGCKGIEMLRAQAEAVVAAASQPVLIQVAQEAAMKDMASRFQGMTERLLSDPEIRRSAEDMQQKLMSDPETRDLLEELMRRLGGSLPPEE
;
A
#
# COMPACT_ATOMS: atom_id res chain seq x y z
N MET A 1 13.35 -4.88 -7.51
CA MET A 1 13.32 -3.42 -7.65
C MET A 1 13.14 -3.15 -9.13
N ALA A 2 11.97 -2.65 -9.55
CA ALA A 2 11.78 -2.29 -10.95
C ALA A 2 12.70 -1.11 -11.25
N GLY A 3 13.69 -1.33 -12.12
CA GLY A 3 14.57 -0.26 -12.57
C GLY A 3 13.81 0.79 -13.39
N PRO A 4 14.44 1.93 -13.73
CA PRO A 4 13.84 2.89 -14.65
C PRO A 4 13.43 2.18 -15.95
N THR A 5 12.17 2.34 -16.34
CA THR A 5 11.64 1.76 -17.58
C THR A 5 12.40 2.36 -18.77
N ASP A 6 13.00 1.50 -19.59
CA ASP A 6 13.72 1.94 -20.80
C ASP A 6 12.74 2.39 -21.89
N MET A 7 12.87 3.64 -22.32
CA MET A 7 12.06 4.28 -23.36
C MET A 7 12.80 4.45 -24.69
N SER A 8 14.03 3.94 -24.78
CA SER A 8 14.91 4.14 -25.94
C SER A 8 14.31 3.60 -27.23
N GLU A 9 13.66 2.43 -27.18
CA GLU A 9 13.01 1.84 -28.36
C GLU A 9 11.85 2.70 -28.87
N LEU A 10 11.05 3.26 -27.96
CA LEU A 10 9.93 4.14 -28.34
C LEU A 10 10.45 5.43 -28.99
N HIS A 11 11.47 6.05 -28.40
CA HIS A 11 12.07 7.27 -28.96
C HIS A 11 12.63 7.01 -30.35
N LEU A 12 13.34 5.89 -30.56
CA LEU A 12 13.85 5.48 -31.87
C LEU A 12 12.72 5.25 -32.88
N ALA A 13 11.61 4.62 -32.46
CA ALA A 13 10.45 4.41 -33.33
C ALA A 13 9.81 5.74 -33.76
N LEU A 14 9.66 6.68 -32.83
CA LEU A 14 9.15 8.03 -33.11
C LEU A 14 10.08 8.81 -34.03
N ASP A 15 11.39 8.70 -33.84
CA ASP A 15 12.37 9.36 -34.72
C ASP A 15 12.36 8.79 -36.14
N ARG A 16 12.12 7.47 -36.31
CA ARG A 16 11.91 6.83 -37.63
C ARG A 16 10.59 7.23 -38.29
N LEU A 17 9.57 7.53 -37.50
CA LEU A 17 8.27 7.98 -38.00
C LEU A 17 8.29 9.46 -38.41
N ARG A 18 9.07 10.29 -37.70
CA ARG A 18 9.19 11.73 -37.93
C ARG A 18 9.37 12.13 -39.41
N PRO A 19 10.27 11.54 -40.22
CA PRO A 19 10.41 11.92 -41.63
C PRO A 19 9.20 11.56 -42.51
N GLN A 20 8.36 10.61 -42.10
CA GLN A 20 7.18 10.18 -42.87
C GLN A 20 5.99 11.13 -42.66
N VAL A 21 5.93 11.79 -41.50
CA VAL A 21 4.82 12.67 -41.11
C VAL A 21 5.20 14.16 -41.13
N CYS A 22 6.49 14.48 -41.27
CA CYS A 22 6.98 15.85 -41.29
C CYS A 22 6.72 16.53 -42.64
N HIS A 23 6.17 17.74 -42.59
CA HIS A 23 5.91 18.59 -43.75
C HIS A 23 6.68 19.92 -43.70
N CYS A 24 7.49 20.15 -42.64
CA CYS A 24 8.25 21.40 -42.45
C CYS A 24 9.77 21.23 -42.59
N GLY A 25 10.25 20.10 -43.13
CA GLY A 25 11.70 19.84 -43.25
C GLY A 25 12.40 19.74 -41.89
N LEU A 26 11.76 19.07 -40.93
CA LEU A 26 12.25 18.84 -39.56
C LEU A 26 12.48 20.11 -38.72
N LYS A 27 11.88 21.25 -39.10
CA LYS A 27 11.93 22.50 -38.33
C LYS A 27 11.08 22.49 -37.04
N GLY A 28 10.23 21.49 -36.84
CA GLY A 28 9.39 21.36 -35.64
C GLY A 28 8.05 22.10 -35.67
N GLU A 29 7.74 22.80 -36.75
CA GLU A 29 6.59 23.72 -36.81
C GLU A 29 5.28 23.07 -37.28
N CYS A 30 5.37 22.00 -38.10
CA CYS A 30 4.20 21.33 -38.64
C CYS A 30 3.50 20.42 -37.62
N LEU A 31 2.22 20.13 -37.87
CA LEU A 31 1.41 19.22 -37.03
C LEU A 31 2.06 17.84 -36.86
N GLY A 32 2.70 17.28 -37.89
CA GLY A 32 3.41 16.01 -37.77
C GLY A 32 4.55 16.03 -36.75
N CYS A 33 5.36 17.09 -36.72
CA CYS A 33 6.43 17.25 -35.73
C CYS A 33 5.85 17.44 -34.32
N LYS A 34 4.84 18.31 -34.18
CA LYS A 34 4.18 18.56 -32.89
C LYS A 34 3.48 17.31 -32.35
N GLY A 35 2.88 16.50 -33.22
CA GLY A 35 2.25 15.23 -32.86
C GLY A 35 3.25 14.20 -32.34
N ILE A 36 4.44 14.10 -32.97
CA ILE A 36 5.53 13.24 -32.49
C ILE A 36 6.00 13.66 -31.09
N GLU A 37 6.22 14.96 -30.86
CA GLU A 37 6.61 15.47 -29.54
C GLU A 37 5.52 15.23 -28.48
N MET A 38 4.26 15.43 -28.85
CA MET A 38 3.12 15.17 -27.96
C MET A 38 3.07 13.70 -27.55
N LEU A 39 3.26 12.77 -28.49
CA LEU A 39 3.28 11.33 -28.19
C LEU A 39 4.44 10.96 -27.27
N ARG A 40 5.62 11.56 -27.48
CA ARG A 40 6.77 11.39 -26.58
C ARG A 40 6.44 11.81 -25.16
N ALA A 41 5.94 13.03 -24.99
CA ALA A 41 5.56 13.56 -23.68
C ALA A 41 4.46 12.74 -22.98
N GLN A 42 3.46 12.27 -23.73
CA GLN A 42 2.41 11.41 -23.18
C GLN A 42 2.96 10.06 -22.72
N ALA A 43 3.87 9.45 -23.48
CA ALA A 43 4.44 8.17 -23.12
C ALA A 43 5.33 8.27 -21.87
N GLU A 44 6.13 9.34 -21.76
CA GLU A 44 6.90 9.65 -20.55
C GLU A 44 5.97 9.85 -19.33
N ALA A 45 4.85 10.57 -19.51
CA ALA A 45 3.87 10.78 -18.45
C ALA A 45 3.22 9.47 -17.97
N VAL A 46 2.89 8.55 -18.89
CA VAL A 46 2.34 7.23 -18.55
C VAL A 46 3.35 6.40 -17.77
N VAL A 47 4.61 6.35 -18.21
CA VAL A 47 5.66 5.63 -17.49
C VAL A 47 5.91 6.23 -16.12
N ALA A 48 5.97 7.57 -16.03
CA ALA A 48 6.08 8.26 -14.74
C ALA A 48 4.91 7.88 -13.81
N ALA A 49 3.67 7.92 -14.28
CA ALA A 49 2.50 7.53 -13.50
C ALA A 49 2.49 6.05 -13.08
N ALA A 50 2.90 5.15 -13.97
CA ALA A 50 2.99 3.72 -13.68
C ALA A 50 4.14 3.39 -12.71
N SER A 51 5.22 4.17 -12.75
CA SER A 51 6.36 4.05 -11.84
C SER A 51 6.16 4.73 -10.48
N GLN A 52 5.07 5.49 -10.30
CA GLN A 52 4.77 6.09 -9.01
C GLN A 52 4.47 4.99 -7.98
N PRO A 53 5.18 4.96 -6.84
CA PRO A 53 5.02 3.95 -5.79
C PRO A 53 3.65 3.99 -5.09
N VAL A 54 2.82 4.98 -5.41
CA VAL A 54 1.47 5.17 -4.86
C VAL A 54 0.57 3.96 -5.17
N LEU A 55 0.72 3.28 -6.32
CA LEU A 55 -0.10 2.11 -6.63
C LEU A 55 0.19 0.89 -5.72
N ILE A 56 1.42 0.76 -5.22
CA ILE A 56 1.78 -0.30 -4.27
C ILE A 56 1.34 0.08 -2.85
N GLN A 57 1.51 1.34 -2.47
CA GLN A 57 1.10 1.83 -1.15
C GLN A 57 -0.42 1.78 -0.99
N VAL A 58 -1.19 2.21 -1.98
CA VAL A 58 -2.66 2.16 -1.94
C VAL A 58 -3.17 0.72 -1.90
N ALA A 59 -2.50 -0.23 -2.58
CA ALA A 59 -2.86 -1.64 -2.49
C ALA A 59 -2.59 -2.23 -1.09
N GLN A 60 -1.46 -1.86 -0.46
CA GLN A 60 -1.14 -2.30 0.91
C GLN A 60 -2.05 -1.66 1.95
N GLU A 61 -2.34 -0.37 1.82
CA GLU A 61 -3.28 0.35 2.69
C GLU A 61 -4.70 -0.20 2.57
N ALA A 62 -5.16 -0.51 1.35
CA ALA A 62 -6.46 -1.13 1.13
C ALA A 62 -6.52 -2.55 1.73
N ALA A 63 -5.46 -3.35 1.56
CA ALA A 63 -5.38 -4.69 2.15
C ALA A 63 -5.36 -4.66 3.68
N MET A 64 -4.61 -3.73 4.30
CA MET A 64 -4.63 -3.56 5.75
C MET A 64 -5.99 -3.08 6.26
N LYS A 65 -6.63 -2.15 5.55
CA LYS A 65 -7.94 -1.62 5.95
C LYS A 65 -9.05 -2.66 5.84
N ASP A 66 -9.02 -3.51 4.82
CA ASP A 66 -9.94 -4.64 4.67
C ASP A 66 -9.71 -5.70 5.77
N MET A 67 -8.46 -6.01 6.09
CA MET A 67 -8.14 -6.93 7.19
C MET A 67 -8.59 -6.37 8.55
N ALA A 68 -8.35 -5.09 8.83
CA ALA A 68 -8.80 -4.43 10.05
C ALA A 68 -10.33 -4.39 10.17
N SER A 69 -11.04 -4.11 9.08
CA SER A 69 -12.51 -4.11 9.05
C SER A 69 -13.08 -5.52 9.30
N ARG A 70 -12.49 -6.56 8.71
CA ARG A 70 -12.87 -7.96 8.98
C ARG A 70 -12.61 -8.36 10.42
N PHE A 71 -11.49 -7.93 11.00
CA PHE A 71 -11.19 -8.16 12.42
C PHE A 71 -12.20 -7.46 13.33
N GLN A 72 -12.51 -6.19 13.11
CA GLN A 72 -13.51 -5.46 13.89
C GLN A 72 -14.88 -6.15 13.82
N GLY A 73 -15.34 -6.53 12.63
CA GLY A 73 -16.61 -7.25 12.49
C GLY A 73 -16.61 -8.63 13.13
N MET A 74 -15.46 -9.32 13.19
CA MET A 74 -15.31 -10.58 13.91
C MET A 74 -15.35 -10.36 15.42
N THR A 75 -14.62 -9.36 15.93
CA THR A 75 -14.60 -9.00 17.35
C THR A 75 -15.98 -8.55 17.83
N GLU A 76 -16.71 -7.75 17.05
CA GLU A 76 -18.08 -7.36 17.37
C GLU A 76 -19.00 -8.58 17.46
N ARG A 77 -18.90 -9.53 16.51
CA ARG A 77 -19.70 -10.78 16.57
C ARG A 77 -19.34 -11.64 17.77
N LEU A 78 -18.06 -11.79 18.08
CA LEU A 78 -17.57 -12.55 19.24
C LEU A 78 -18.04 -11.91 20.57
N LEU A 79 -18.04 -10.58 20.67
CA LEU A 79 -18.51 -9.85 21.85
C LEU A 79 -20.04 -9.81 21.98
N SER A 80 -20.75 -9.89 20.85
CA SER A 80 -22.21 -9.91 20.80
C SER A 80 -22.80 -11.30 21.10
N ASP A 81 -21.99 -12.35 21.04
CA ASP A 81 -22.42 -13.72 21.30
C ASP A 81 -22.39 -14.04 22.82
N PRO A 82 -23.55 -14.25 23.46
CA PRO A 82 -23.64 -14.49 24.90
C PRO A 82 -23.00 -15.80 25.36
N GLU A 83 -22.86 -16.80 24.48
CA GLU A 83 -22.18 -18.06 24.80
C GLU A 83 -20.66 -17.87 24.84
N ILE A 84 -20.12 -17.03 23.95
CA ILE A 84 -18.69 -16.72 23.90
C ILE A 84 -18.28 -15.83 25.06
N ARG A 85 -19.14 -14.90 25.49
CA ARG A 85 -18.90 -14.13 26.72
C ARG A 85 -18.79 -15.02 27.95
N ARG A 86 -19.70 -15.97 28.13
CA ARG A 86 -19.61 -16.94 29.25
C ARG A 86 -18.39 -17.83 29.16
N SER A 87 -18.05 -18.29 27.96
CA SER A 87 -16.86 -19.11 27.75
C SER A 87 -15.57 -18.33 28.03
N ALA A 88 -15.51 -17.04 27.64
CA ALA A 88 -14.39 -16.16 27.92
C ALA A 88 -14.26 -15.87 29.43
N GLU A 89 -15.37 -15.64 30.13
CA GLU A 89 -15.40 -15.48 31.60
C GLU A 89 -14.92 -16.75 32.32
N ASP A 90 -15.36 -17.93 31.88
CA ASP A 90 -14.95 -19.22 32.46
C ASP A 90 -13.48 -19.54 32.18
N MET A 91 -12.98 -19.15 31.00
CA MET A 91 -11.58 -19.28 30.62
C MET A 91 -10.70 -18.28 31.40
N GLN A 92 -11.16 -17.04 31.59
CA GLN A 92 -10.51 -16.04 32.42
C GLN A 92 -10.46 -16.48 33.89
N GLN A 93 -11.54 -17.08 34.40
CA GLN A 93 -11.59 -17.64 35.75
C GLN A 93 -10.57 -18.77 35.92
N LYS A 94 -10.47 -19.68 34.94
CA LYS A 94 -9.49 -20.77 34.94
C LYS A 94 -8.04 -20.27 34.87
N LEU A 95 -7.77 -19.27 34.02
CA LEU A 95 -6.46 -18.64 33.91
C LEU A 95 -6.05 -17.88 35.18
N MET A 96 -7.00 -17.24 35.87
CA MET A 96 -6.75 -16.60 37.17
C MET A 96 -6.61 -17.58 38.34
N SER A 97 -7.14 -18.79 38.20
CA SER A 97 -6.99 -19.85 39.21
C SER A 97 -5.66 -20.61 39.11
N ASP A 98 -4.92 -20.45 38.00
CA ASP A 98 -3.62 -21.06 37.79
C ASP A 98 -2.49 -20.04 38.10
N PRO A 99 -1.68 -20.30 39.15
CA PRO A 99 -0.66 -19.36 39.62
C PRO A 99 0.48 -19.12 38.62
N GLU A 100 0.84 -20.09 37.77
CA GLU A 100 1.93 -19.91 36.79
C GLU A 100 1.52 -18.91 35.69
N THR A 101 0.24 -18.94 35.28
CA THR A 101 -0.30 -17.97 34.32
C THR A 101 -0.44 -16.57 34.88
N ARG A 102 -0.63 -16.41 36.20
CA ARG A 102 -0.67 -15.09 36.84
C ARG A 102 0.70 -14.42 36.82
N ASP A 103 1.76 -15.17 37.15
CA ASP A 103 3.13 -14.67 37.07
C ASP A 103 3.50 -14.28 35.63
N LEU A 104 3.07 -15.08 34.65
CA LEU A 104 3.28 -14.79 33.23
C LEU A 104 2.55 -13.51 32.79
N LEU A 105 1.33 -13.29 33.27
CA LEU A 105 0.53 -12.09 33.03
C LEU A 105 1.13 -10.84 33.69
N GLU A 106 1.64 -10.96 34.91
CA GLU A 106 2.35 -9.86 35.58
C GLU A 106 3.66 -9.50 34.88
N GLU A 107 4.42 -10.50 34.41
CA GLU A 107 5.62 -10.27 33.61
C GLU A 107 5.28 -9.59 32.26
N LEU A 108 4.16 -9.97 31.63
CA LEU A 108 3.64 -9.33 30.42
C LEU A 108 3.20 -7.87 30.69
N MET A 109 2.47 -7.62 31.77
CA MET A 109 2.06 -6.26 32.18
C MET A 109 3.26 -5.40 32.58
N ARG A 110 4.30 -5.98 33.18
CA ARG A 110 5.55 -5.26 33.50
C ARG A 110 6.31 -4.87 32.23
N ARG A 111 6.26 -5.71 31.20
CA ARG A 111 6.87 -5.42 29.88
C ARG A 111 6.04 -4.45 29.05
N LEU A 112 4.71 -4.52 29.12
CA LEU A 112 3.81 -3.65 28.37
C LEU A 112 3.59 -2.29 29.06
N GLY A 113 3.66 -2.25 30.40
CA GLY A 113 3.59 -1.05 31.24
C GLY A 113 4.93 -0.31 31.39
N GLY A 114 5.99 -0.77 30.75
CA GLY A 114 7.30 -0.11 30.70
C GLY A 114 7.38 1.10 29.76
N SER A 115 6.26 1.56 29.21
CA SER A 115 6.19 2.73 28.31
C SER A 115 5.11 3.74 28.72
N LEU A 116 5.09 4.12 30.00
CA LEU A 116 4.58 5.44 30.40
C LEU A 116 5.80 6.23 30.87
N PRO A 117 6.19 7.34 30.20
CA PRO A 117 7.24 8.19 30.74
C PRO A 117 6.75 8.74 32.10
N PRO A 118 7.64 8.93 33.09
CA PRO A 118 7.26 9.69 34.27
C PRO A 118 6.87 11.10 33.81
N GLU A 119 5.63 11.50 34.11
CA GLU A 119 5.27 12.90 34.18
C GLU A 119 6.04 13.51 35.35
N GLU A 120 7.05 14.32 35.04
CA GLU A 120 7.59 15.36 35.93
C GLU A 120 7.18 16.74 35.39
#